data_AF-A0A966TYG4-F1
#
_entry.id   AF-A0A966TYG4-F1
#
_cell.length_a   1.000
_cell.length_b   1.000
_cell.length_c   1.000
_cell.angle_alpha   90.00
_cell.angle_beta   90.00
_cell.angle_gamma   90.00
#
_symmetry.space_group_name_H-M   'P 1'
#
loop_
_entity.id
_entity.type
_entity.pdbx_description
1 polymer ?
#
loop_
_entity_poly.entity_id
_entity_poly.type
_entity_poly.pdbx_seq_one_letter_code
_entity_poly.pdbx_strand_id
1 'polypeptide(L)'
;MTEAAPGSPNRDHNTENFPTASLILRRTELRPRLAIILGSGFGPVAQSVTVDRDFSYRDLPGFPVGGAPGHEGRLRIGTWHSVPVAVLSGRAHYYEGFEPSEVVFATRVLAAMGVETLLVTNAAGGIHPKFRVGDFMILND
;
A
#
# COMPACT_ATOMS: atom_id res chain seq x y z
N MET A 1 35.05 21.80 14.59
CA MET A 1 34.11 20.78 15.12
C MET A 1 32.90 20.80 14.21
N THR A 2 32.89 19.96 13.19
CA THR A 2 31.74 19.74 12.31
C THR A 2 31.08 18.45 12.75
N GLU A 3 29.87 18.58 13.31
CA GLU A 3 29.00 17.48 13.69
C GLU A 3 28.61 16.70 12.43
N ALA A 4 28.91 15.40 12.41
CA ALA A 4 28.45 14.49 11.37
C ALA A 4 26.95 14.26 11.53
N ALA A 5 26.19 14.42 10.45
CA ALA A 5 24.77 14.10 10.41
C ALA A 5 24.54 12.61 10.79
N PRO A 6 23.48 12.28 11.56
CA PRO A 6 23.18 10.90 11.92
C PRO A 6 22.83 10.10 10.66
N GLY A 7 23.62 9.07 10.37
CA GLY A 7 23.41 8.18 9.24
C GLY A 7 22.01 7.55 9.29
N SER A 8 21.33 7.52 8.14
CA SER A 8 20.10 6.78 7.97
C SER A 8 20.34 5.32 8.36
N PRO A 9 19.52 4.70 9.23
CA PRO A 9 19.67 3.29 9.54
C PRO A 9 19.47 2.51 8.24
N ASN A 10 20.52 1.79 7.83
CA ASN A 10 20.48 0.88 6.70
C ASN A 10 19.41 -0.19 6.99
N ARG A 11 18.20 0.01 6.44
CA ARG A 11 17.14 -0.99 6.47
C ARG A 11 17.40 -1.88 5.28
N ASP A 12 18.12 -2.98 5.51
CA ASP A 12 18.30 -4.00 4.50
C ASP A 12 16.91 -4.56 4.15
N HIS A 13 16.30 -4.01 3.09
CA HIS A 13 15.09 -4.51 2.49
C HIS A 13 15.45 -5.82 1.79
N ASN A 14 15.50 -6.91 2.55
CA ASN A 14 15.94 -8.20 2.05
C ASN A 14 14.89 -8.79 1.10
N THR A 15 14.95 -8.39 -0.17
CA THR A 15 14.08 -8.86 -1.26
C THR A 15 14.18 -10.37 -1.49
N GLU A 16 15.26 -11.03 -1.06
CA GLU A 16 15.46 -12.48 -1.21
C GLU A 16 14.47 -13.28 -0.34
N ASN A 17 14.03 -12.72 0.79
CA ASN A 17 13.03 -13.34 1.66
C ASN A 17 11.57 -13.04 1.25
N PHE A 18 11.36 -12.24 0.20
CA PHE A 18 10.04 -11.93 -0.36
C PHE A 18 9.99 -12.20 -1.88
N PRO A 19 9.75 -13.45 -2.30
CA PRO A 19 9.67 -13.82 -3.71
C PRO A 19 8.65 -12.97 -4.50
N THR A 20 7.55 -12.59 -3.87
CA THR A 20 6.51 -11.74 -4.48
C THR A 20 7.01 -10.32 -4.77
N ALA A 21 7.80 -9.72 -3.87
CA ALA A 21 8.43 -8.41 -4.09
C ALA A 21 9.40 -8.48 -5.27
N SER A 22 10.26 -9.51 -5.30
CA SER A 22 11.19 -9.76 -6.40
C SER A 22 10.47 -9.94 -7.74
N LEU A 23 9.35 -10.67 -7.77
CA LEU A 23 8.52 -10.86 -8.96
C LEU A 23 7.92 -9.55 -9.48
N ILE A 24 7.48 -8.66 -8.59
CA ILE A 24 6.94 -7.35 -8.98
C ILE A 24 8.07 -6.46 -9.52
N LEU A 25 9.18 -6.34 -8.80
CA LEU A 25 10.32 -5.48 -9.17
C LEU A 25 10.98 -5.88 -10.50
N ARG A 26 10.92 -7.15 -10.90
CA ARG A 26 11.42 -7.61 -12.21
C ARG A 26 10.54 -7.18 -13.38
N ARG A 27 9.31 -6.74 -13.13
CA ARG A 27 8.35 -6.37 -14.18
C ARG A 27 8.23 -4.86 -14.38
N THR A 28 8.90 -4.05 -13.57
CA THR A 28 8.87 -2.58 -13.67
C THR A 28 10.25 -1.99 -13.37
N GLU A 29 10.59 -0.89 -14.02
CA GLU A 29 11.77 -0.10 -13.70
C GLU A 29 11.51 0.91 -12.57
N LEU A 30 10.23 1.19 -12.28
CA LEU A 30 9.86 2.11 -11.22
C LEU A 30 10.26 1.56 -9.84
N ARG A 31 10.71 2.46 -8.97
CA ARG A 31 11.08 2.19 -7.58
C ARG A 31 10.27 3.10 -6.66
N PRO A 32 9.01 2.75 -6.38
CA PRO A 32 8.15 3.58 -5.55
C PRO A 32 8.64 3.61 -4.11
N ARG A 33 8.84 4.82 -3.56
CA ARG A 33 9.09 5.04 -2.12
C ARG A 33 7.83 5.36 -1.34
N LEU A 34 6.75 5.71 -2.05
CA LEU A 34 5.40 5.95 -1.54
C LEU A 34 4.46 4.84 -2.01
N ALA A 35 3.72 4.26 -1.08
CA ALA A 35 2.58 3.42 -1.37
C ALA A 35 1.29 3.97 -0.79
N ILE A 36 0.17 3.68 -1.45
CA ILE A 36 -1.16 4.12 -1.06
C ILE A 36 -2.07 2.89 -0.96
N ILE A 37 -2.72 2.71 0.19
CA ILE A 37 -3.77 1.70 0.37
C ILE A 37 -5.11 2.39 0.25
N LEU A 38 -5.86 2.03 -0.79
CA LEU A 38 -7.21 2.53 -1.02
C LEU A 38 -8.21 1.67 -0.25
N GLY A 39 -8.83 2.28 0.77
CA GLY A 39 -9.97 1.71 1.48
C GLY A 39 -11.30 1.95 0.77
N SER A 40 -12.38 1.52 1.41
CA SER A 40 -13.75 1.74 0.92
C SER A 40 -14.01 3.23 0.61
N GLY A 41 -14.57 3.50 -0.57
CA GLY A 41 -14.85 4.86 -1.06
C GLY A 41 -13.70 5.55 -1.82
N PHE A 42 -12.45 5.05 -1.72
CA PHE A 42 -11.29 5.68 -2.35
C PHE A 42 -10.87 5.05 -3.69
N GLY A 43 -11.56 4.01 -4.16
CA GLY A 43 -11.27 3.33 -5.43
C GLY A 43 -11.04 4.25 -6.64
N PRO A 44 -11.83 5.32 -6.86
CA PRO A 44 -11.63 6.24 -7.97
C PRO A 44 -10.24 6.90 -8.04
N VAL A 45 -9.52 7.02 -6.92
CA VAL A 45 -8.15 7.58 -6.88
C VAL A 45 -7.20 6.78 -7.78
N ALA A 46 -7.41 5.47 -7.93
CA ALA A 46 -6.60 4.63 -8.82
C ALA A 46 -6.61 5.12 -10.29
N GLN A 47 -7.67 5.81 -10.73
CA GLN A 47 -7.80 6.33 -12.09
C GLN A 47 -6.90 7.55 -12.36
N SER A 48 -6.39 8.20 -11.30
CA SER A 48 -5.50 9.35 -11.40
C SER A 48 -4.02 8.95 -11.57
N VAL A 49 -3.71 7.64 -11.46
CA VAL A 49 -2.36 7.12 -11.62
C VAL A 49 -2.11 6.77 -13.07
N THR A 50 -1.02 7.27 -13.64
CA THR A 50 -0.49 6.77 -14.91
C THR A 50 0.17 5.42 -14.64
N VAL A 51 -0.53 4.34 -14.97
CA VAL A 51 -0.13 2.96 -14.65
C VAL A 51 0.98 2.49 -15.58
N ASP A 52 2.07 1.98 -14.99
CA ASP A 52 3.16 1.26 -15.68
C ASP A 52 2.89 -0.25 -15.66
N ARG A 53 2.54 -0.78 -14.48
CA ARG A 53 2.16 -2.19 -14.29
C ARG A 53 0.94 -2.33 -13.40
N ASP A 54 0.14 -3.32 -13.72
CA ASP A 54 -1.07 -3.66 -12.98
C ASP A 54 -1.09 -5.16 -12.70
N PHE A 55 -1.24 -5.53 -11.44
CA PHE A 55 -1.18 -6.90 -10.95
C PHE A 55 -2.48 -7.24 -10.23
N SER A 56 -3.16 -8.29 -10.69
CA SER A 56 -4.22 -8.92 -9.90
C SER A 56 -3.60 -9.55 -8.65
N TYR A 57 -4.25 -9.41 -7.49
CA TYR A 57 -3.84 -10.12 -6.27
C TYR A 57 -3.83 -11.64 -6.47
N ARG A 58 -4.68 -12.16 -7.37
CA ARG A 58 -4.73 -13.59 -7.70
C ARG A 58 -3.44 -14.09 -8.37
N ASP A 59 -2.70 -13.20 -9.04
CA ASP A 59 -1.47 -13.52 -9.76
C ASP A 59 -0.22 -13.28 -8.90
N LEU A 60 -0.39 -12.78 -7.67
CA LEU A 60 0.68 -12.46 -6.73
C LEU A 60 0.71 -13.51 -5.60
N PRO A 61 1.76 -14.34 -5.52
CA PRO A 61 1.86 -15.35 -4.46
C PRO A 61 1.75 -14.74 -3.06
N GLY A 62 0.92 -15.35 -2.21
CA GLY A 62 0.69 -14.94 -0.83
C GLY A 62 -0.24 -13.74 -0.65
N PHE A 63 -0.67 -13.05 -1.72
CA PHE A 63 -1.64 -11.97 -1.56
C PHE A 63 -3.00 -12.55 -1.14
N PRO A 64 -3.63 -11.99 -0.10
CA PRO A 64 -4.97 -12.41 0.28
C PRO A 64 -5.96 -11.93 -0.79
N VAL A 65 -6.74 -12.86 -1.31
CA VAL A 65 -7.81 -12.56 -2.27
C VAL A 65 -9.10 -12.43 -1.46
N GLY A 66 -9.34 -11.22 -0.95
CA GLY A 66 -10.55 -10.88 -0.21
C GLY A 66 -11.81 -10.81 -1.10
N GLY A 67 -12.95 -10.56 -0.47
CA GLY A 67 -14.27 -10.48 -1.12
C GLY A 67 -15.08 -9.22 -0.78
N ALA A 68 -14.52 -8.31 0.02
CA ALA A 68 -15.22 -7.11 0.45
C ALA A 68 -15.70 -6.24 -0.76
N PRO A 69 -16.95 -5.75 -0.76
CA PRO A 69 -17.48 -4.92 -1.83
C PRO A 69 -16.62 -3.67 -2.09
N GLY A 70 -16.38 -3.37 -3.37
CA GLY A 70 -15.57 -2.21 -3.78
C GLY A 70 -14.05 -2.43 -3.70
N HIS A 71 -13.58 -3.62 -3.34
CA HIS A 71 -12.16 -3.97 -3.38
C HIS A 71 -11.84 -4.65 -4.72
N GLU A 72 -11.13 -3.96 -5.59
CA GLU A 72 -10.79 -4.48 -6.93
C GLU A 72 -9.77 -5.62 -6.87
N GLY A 73 -8.95 -5.66 -5.81
CA GLY A 73 -7.95 -6.72 -5.62
C GLY A 73 -6.77 -6.54 -6.56
N ARG A 74 -6.22 -5.32 -6.66
CA ARG A 74 -5.14 -4.99 -7.59
C ARG A 74 -4.03 -4.16 -6.97
N LEU A 75 -2.80 -4.47 -7.35
CA LEU A 75 -1.61 -3.66 -7.09
C LEU A 75 -1.22 -2.97 -8.38
N ARG A 76 -1.22 -1.64 -8.38
CA ARG A 76 -0.77 -0.82 -9.50
C ARG A 76 0.56 -0.16 -9.17
N ILE A 77 1.53 -0.31 -10.04
CA ILE A 77 2.77 0.46 -10.02
C ILE A 77 2.68 1.49 -11.13
N GLY A 78 2.96 2.74 -10.83
CA GLY A 78 2.83 3.81 -11.80
C GLY A 78 3.37 5.13 -11.26
N THR A 79 2.94 6.22 -11.89
CA THR A 79 3.28 7.57 -11.47
C THR A 79 2.03 8.39 -11.19
N TRP A 80 2.10 9.22 -10.15
CA TRP A 80 1.08 10.23 -9.85
C TRP A 80 1.79 11.56 -9.66
N HIS A 81 1.49 12.54 -10.54
CA HIS A 81 2.23 13.81 -10.60
C HIS A 81 3.75 13.62 -10.66
N SER A 82 4.22 12.72 -11.54
CA SER A 82 5.63 12.35 -11.71
C SER A 82 6.29 11.65 -10.51
N VAL A 83 5.55 11.37 -9.43
CA VAL A 83 6.05 10.59 -8.29
C VAL A 83 5.76 9.10 -8.53
N PRO A 84 6.78 8.22 -8.50
CA PRO A 84 6.56 6.77 -8.54
C PRO A 84 5.77 6.30 -7.30
N VAL A 85 4.65 5.63 -7.54
CA VAL A 85 3.74 5.15 -6.49
C VAL A 85 3.38 3.68 -6.69
N ALA A 86 3.17 2.99 -5.58
CA ALA A 86 2.49 1.70 -5.53
C ALA A 86 1.09 1.88 -4.92
N VAL A 87 0.03 1.47 -5.63
CA VAL A 87 -1.35 1.64 -5.18
C VAL A 87 -2.02 0.29 -5.01
N LEU A 88 -2.39 -0.02 -3.76
CA LEU A 88 -3.19 -1.19 -3.41
C LEU A 88 -4.67 -0.80 -3.47
N SER A 89 -5.37 -1.32 -4.47
CA SER A 89 -6.81 -1.10 -4.69
C SER A 89 -7.59 -2.19 -3.98
N GLY A 90 -7.91 -1.93 -2.70
CA GLY A 90 -8.47 -2.91 -1.78
C GLY A 90 -7.41 -3.56 -0.88
N ARG A 91 -7.90 -4.09 0.24
CA ARG A 91 -7.12 -4.78 1.28
C ARG A 91 -7.91 -5.95 1.83
N ALA A 92 -7.22 -6.89 2.45
CA ALA A 92 -7.86 -7.88 3.29
C ALA A 92 -8.19 -7.28 4.66
N HIS A 93 -9.25 -7.77 5.28
CA HIS A 93 -9.61 -7.44 6.65
C HIS A 93 -9.64 -8.70 7.50
N TYR A 94 -9.36 -8.53 8.78
CA TYR A 94 -9.40 -9.62 9.74
C TYR A 94 -10.78 -10.29 9.82
N TYR A 95 -11.86 -9.51 9.69
CA TYR A 95 -13.22 -10.06 9.71
C TYR A 95 -13.55 -10.99 8.54
N GLU A 96 -12.72 -11.02 7.48
CA GLU A 96 -12.88 -11.93 6.35
C GLU A 96 -12.34 -13.35 6.66
N GLY A 97 -11.78 -13.56 7.86
CA GLY A 97 -11.27 -14.86 8.32
C GLY A 97 -9.77 -15.07 8.10
N PHE A 98 -9.05 -14.04 7.67
CA PHE A 98 -7.61 -14.08 7.48
C PHE A 98 -6.85 -13.96 8.81
N GLU A 99 -5.71 -14.63 8.90
CA GLU A 99 -4.76 -14.44 9.98
C GLU A 99 -4.14 -13.03 9.91
N PRO A 100 -3.73 -12.43 11.04
CA PRO A 100 -3.12 -11.10 11.05
C PRO A 100 -1.89 -10.98 10.12
N SER A 101 -1.13 -12.06 9.96
CA SER A 101 0.02 -12.13 9.05
C SER A 101 -0.37 -12.01 7.58
N GLU A 102 -1.52 -12.53 7.19
CA GLU A 102 -2.07 -12.46 5.83
C GLU A 102 -2.63 -11.06 5.55
N VAL A 103 -3.33 -10.46 6.52
CA VAL A 103 -3.88 -9.10 6.42
C VAL A 103 -2.78 -8.08 6.11
N VAL A 104 -1.61 -8.20 6.75
CA VAL A 104 -0.48 -7.28 6.56
C VAL A 104 0.50 -7.71 5.45
N PHE A 105 0.24 -8.82 4.75
CA PHE A 105 1.17 -9.39 3.79
C PHE A 105 1.54 -8.40 2.67
N ALA A 106 0.54 -7.74 2.08
CA ALA A 106 0.75 -6.76 1.01
C ALA A 106 1.65 -5.59 1.48
N THR A 107 1.47 -5.12 2.72
CA THR A 107 2.32 -4.08 3.31
C THR A 107 3.76 -4.55 3.48
N ARG A 108 3.98 -5.81 3.89
CA ARG A 108 5.33 -6.38 4.00
C ARG A 108 6.01 -6.53 2.64
N VAL A 109 5.24 -6.90 1.60
CA VAL A 109 5.73 -6.93 0.21
C VAL A 109 6.16 -5.53 -0.23
N LEU A 110 5.34 -4.50 0.02
CA LEU A 110 5.70 -3.10 -0.28
C LEU A 110 6.99 -2.68 0.45
N ALA A 111 7.11 -3.00 1.74
CA ALA A 111 8.32 -2.74 2.49
C ALA A 111 9.53 -3.46 1.87
N ALA A 112 9.40 -4.74 1.48
CA ALA A 112 10.46 -5.47 0.80
C ALA A 112 10.80 -4.89 -0.59
N MET A 113 9.86 -4.20 -1.25
CA MET A 113 10.10 -3.47 -2.50
C MET A 113 10.87 -2.15 -2.31
N GLY A 114 11.13 -1.73 -1.07
CA GLY A 114 11.80 -0.46 -0.74
C GLY A 114 10.84 0.72 -0.51
N VAL A 115 9.55 0.46 -0.29
CA VAL A 115 8.60 1.51 0.13
C VAL A 115 8.94 1.95 1.56
N GLU A 116 9.01 3.26 1.76
CA GLU A 116 9.33 3.87 3.06
C GLU A 116 8.13 4.60 3.66
N THR A 117 7.23 5.11 2.81
CA THR A 117 6.04 5.86 3.21
C THR A 117 4.79 5.14 2.77
N LEU A 118 3.85 4.96 3.70
CA LEU A 118 2.56 4.34 3.45
C LEU A 118 1.44 5.33 3.77
N LEU A 119 0.65 5.71 2.77
CA LEU A 119 -0.60 6.44 2.94
C LEU A 119 -1.75 5.42 3.04
N VAL A 120 -2.31 5.27 4.23
CA VAL A 120 -3.43 4.35 4.46
C VAL A 120 -4.74 5.14 4.52
N THR A 121 -5.71 4.77 3.69
CA THR A 121 -7.04 5.39 3.67
C THR A 121 -8.10 4.41 4.15
N ASN A 122 -9.11 4.84 4.89
CA ASN A 122 -10.25 4.00 5.26
C ASN A 122 -11.54 4.82 5.38
N ALA A 123 -12.67 4.12 5.34
CA ALA A 123 -13.92 4.67 5.84
C ALA A 123 -14.03 4.37 7.35
N ALA A 124 -14.54 5.34 8.11
CA ALA A 124 -14.77 5.20 9.55
C ALA A 124 -16.05 5.93 9.96
N GLY A 125 -16.69 5.43 11.01
CA GLY A 125 -17.75 6.17 11.71
C GLY A 125 -17.13 7.15 12.70
N GLY A 126 -17.42 8.44 12.56
CA GLY A 126 -16.99 9.46 13.50
C GLY A 126 -17.84 9.43 14.78
N ILE A 127 -17.19 9.24 15.93
CA ILE A 127 -17.87 9.26 17.25
C ILE A 127 -17.81 10.63 17.94
N HIS A 128 -16.90 11.51 17.49
CA HIS A 128 -16.82 12.86 18.04
C HIS A 128 -17.98 13.71 17.50
N PRO A 129 -18.76 14.41 18.35
CA PRO A 129 -19.99 15.12 17.93
C PRO A 129 -19.81 16.20 16.86
N LYS A 130 -18.57 16.70 16.67
CA LYS A 130 -18.25 17.69 15.64
C LYS A 130 -17.94 17.09 14.27
N PHE A 131 -17.72 15.78 14.16
CA PHE A 131 -17.48 15.14 12.87
C PHE A 131 -18.77 15.03 12.06
N ARG A 132 -18.64 15.25 10.76
CA ARG A 132 -19.72 15.17 9.79
C ARG A 132 -19.38 14.14 8.71
N VAL A 133 -20.43 13.63 8.07
CA VAL A 133 -20.25 12.76 6.89
C VAL A 133 -19.49 13.53 5.81
N GLY A 134 -18.43 12.92 5.29
CA GLY A 134 -17.57 13.51 4.27
C GLY A 134 -16.33 14.23 4.83
N ASP A 135 -16.20 14.38 6.15
CA ASP A 135 -14.99 14.94 6.74
C ASP A 135 -13.78 14.03 6.51
N PHE A 136 -12.64 14.65 6.22
CA PHE A 136 -11.33 14.00 6.28
C PHE A 136 -10.73 14.16 7.67
N MET A 137 -10.13 13.09 8.18
CA MET A 137 -9.48 13.06 9.48
C MET A 137 -8.10 12.41 9.35
N ILE A 138 -7.07 13.06 9.91
CA ILE A 138 -5.74 12.48 10.07
C ILE A 138 -5.72 11.69 11.39
N LEU A 139 -5.21 10.46 11.35
CA LEU A 139 -4.94 9.67 12.55
C LEU A 139 -3.64 10.18 13.20
N ASN A 140 -3.66 10.55 14.47
CA ASN A 140 -2.59 11.31 15.12
C ASN A 140 -2.30 10.94 16.59
N ASP A 141 -2.61 9.71 17.00
CA ASP A 141 -2.35 9.20 18.36
C ASP A 141 -0.86 9.29 18.75
#